data_AF-A0A1I7TDN0-F1
#
_entry.id   AF-A0A1I7TDN0-F1
#
_cell.length_a   1.000
_cell.length_b   1.000
_cell.length_c   1.000
_cell.angle_alpha   90.00
_cell.angle_beta   90.00
_cell.angle_gamma   90.00
#
_symmetry.space_group_name_H-M   'P 1'
#
loop_
_entity.id
_entity.type
_entity.pdbx_description
1 polymer ?
#
loop_
_entity_poly.entity_id
_entity_poly.type
_entity_poly.pdbx_seq_one_letter_code
_entity_poly.pdbx_strand_id
1 'polypeptide(L)'
;MSRWYRILHEYFALVEEEEREYEVVHLLPKKSETELKKEKKELEEQLKELKKKSAEKAKIMKFAIDGIKKMKRRNATIKRRNKIAKEMKKVISDTKLNYFDAVCCPVCRKTYTENGRAPKVISCGDTMCEKCVKSIKRARCPICSEKKINTNACKENITMKQILF
;
A
#
# COMPACT_ATOMS: atom_id res chain seq x y z
N MET A 1 -63.86 53.83 -17.13
CA MET A 1 -63.98 53.18 -15.80
C MET A 1 -63.14 53.97 -14.81
N SER A 2 -63.75 54.45 -13.72
CA SER A 2 -63.06 55.29 -12.71
C SER A 2 -62.05 54.46 -11.90
N ARG A 3 -60.97 55.09 -11.44
CA ARG A 3 -59.92 54.46 -10.60
C ARG A 3 -60.50 53.74 -9.37
N TRP A 4 -61.58 54.29 -8.81
CA TRP A 4 -62.34 53.70 -7.71
C TRP A 4 -62.96 52.34 -8.03
N TYR A 5 -63.40 52.13 -9.27
CA TYR A 5 -64.02 50.87 -9.68
C TYR A 5 -63.00 49.73 -9.75
N ARG A 6 -61.76 50.02 -10.17
CA ARG A 6 -60.65 49.04 -10.13
C ARG A 6 -60.28 48.64 -8.71
N ILE A 7 -60.16 49.63 -7.82
CA ILE A 7 -59.81 49.40 -6.41
C ILE A 7 -60.87 48.54 -5.73
N LEU A 8 -62.16 48.83 -5.96
CA LEU A 8 -63.26 48.02 -5.41
C LEU A 8 -63.23 46.59 -5.95
N HIS A 9 -62.97 46.41 -7.24
CA HIS A 9 -62.94 45.07 -7.85
C HIS A 9 -61.74 44.24 -7.40
N GLU A 10 -60.56 44.86 -7.19
CA GLU A 10 -59.40 44.21 -6.58
C GLU A 10 -59.67 43.85 -5.11
N TYR A 11 -60.32 44.72 -4.36
CA TYR A 11 -60.72 44.46 -2.98
C TYR A 11 -61.70 43.29 -2.87
N PHE A 12 -62.75 43.25 -3.70
CA PHE A 12 -63.70 42.13 -3.71
C PHE A 12 -63.04 40.81 -4.13
N ALA A 13 -62.12 40.83 -5.09
CA ALA A 13 -61.37 39.64 -5.47
C ALA A 13 -60.51 39.10 -4.31
N LEU A 14 -59.86 39.98 -3.55
CA LEU A 14 -59.11 39.58 -2.35
C LEU A 14 -60.00 39.00 -1.26
N VAL A 15 -61.18 39.59 -1.03
CA VAL A 15 -62.15 39.10 -0.04
C VAL A 15 -62.70 37.72 -0.46
N GLU A 16 -63.03 37.51 -1.73
CA GLU A 16 -63.47 36.20 -2.24
C GLU A 16 -62.38 35.13 -2.19
N GLU A 17 -61.11 35.53 -2.31
CA GLU A 17 -59.96 34.65 -2.20
C GLU A 17 -59.71 34.27 -0.73
N GLU A 18 -59.80 35.24 0.20
CA GLU A 18 -59.76 35.00 1.65
C GLU A 18 -60.93 34.12 2.13
N GLU A 19 -62.16 34.35 1.66
CA GLU A 19 -63.31 33.51 2.02
C GLU A 19 -63.16 32.08 1.52
N ARG A 20 -62.60 31.89 0.31
CA ARG A 20 -62.28 30.55 -0.22
C ARG A 20 -61.18 29.86 0.58
N GLU A 21 -60.12 30.57 0.95
CA GLU A 21 -59.08 30.01 1.83
C GLU A 21 -59.67 29.61 3.19
N TYR A 22 -60.55 30.44 3.75
CA TYR A 22 -61.21 30.17 5.03
C TYR A 22 -62.12 28.92 4.97
N GLU A 23 -62.90 28.76 3.89
CA GLU A 23 -63.74 27.58 3.67
C GLU A 23 -62.91 26.30 3.50
N VAL A 24 -61.83 26.35 2.73
CA VAL A 24 -60.96 25.19 2.47
C VAL A 24 -60.29 24.71 3.76
N VAL A 25 -59.84 25.62 4.62
CA VAL A 25 -59.24 25.28 5.93
C VAL A 25 -60.27 24.67 6.88
N HIS A 26 -61.53 25.07 6.80
CA HIS A 26 -62.61 24.54 7.64
C HIS A 26 -63.24 23.24 7.13
N LEU A 27 -63.08 22.90 5.85
CA LEU A 27 -63.54 21.65 5.23
C LEU A 27 -62.56 20.48 5.41
N LEU A 28 -61.31 20.74 5.81
CA LEU A 28 -60.37 19.67 6.14
C LEU A 28 -60.79 18.99 7.45
N PRO A 29 -60.94 17.65 7.48
CA PRO A 29 -61.24 16.94 8.71
C PRO A 29 -60.10 17.18 9.71
N LYS A 30 -60.41 17.93 10.79
CA LYS A 30 -59.48 18.14 11.89
C LYS A 30 -59.23 16.79 12.55
N LYS A 31 -58.09 16.17 12.23
CA LYS A 31 -57.61 14.99 12.96
C LYS A 31 -57.64 15.33 14.44
N SER A 32 -58.17 14.41 15.22
CA SER A 32 -58.21 14.57 16.67
C SER A 32 -56.79 14.72 17.21
N GLU A 33 -56.63 15.47 18.30
CA GLU A 33 -55.32 15.68 18.93
C GLU A 33 -54.64 14.34 19.31
N THR A 34 -55.45 13.31 19.58
CA THR A 34 -55.02 11.94 19.86
C THR A 34 -54.48 11.23 18.61
N GLU A 35 -55.08 11.42 17.44
CA GLU A 35 -54.57 10.90 16.15
C GLU A 35 -53.24 11.55 15.78
N LEU A 36 -53.13 12.88 15.92
CA LEU A 36 -51.88 13.60 15.67
C LEU A 36 -50.74 13.14 16.60
N LYS A 37 -51.06 12.89 17.88
CA LYS A 37 -50.10 12.34 18.85
C LYS A 37 -49.63 10.92 18.48
N LYS A 38 -50.53 10.08 17.95
CA LYS A 38 -50.19 8.72 17.49
C LYS A 38 -49.29 8.77 16.25
N GLU A 39 -49.65 9.55 15.24
CA GLU A 39 -48.87 9.70 14.00
C GLU A 39 -47.47 10.25 14.29
N LYS A 40 -47.35 11.25 15.18
CA LYS A 40 -46.06 11.79 15.60
C LYS A 40 -45.18 10.72 16.24
N LYS A 41 -45.77 9.89 17.11
CA LYS A 41 -45.05 8.80 17.78
C LYS A 41 -44.57 7.73 16.79
N GLU A 42 -45.42 7.35 15.83
CA GLU A 42 -45.04 6.41 14.76
C GLU A 42 -43.90 6.95 13.88
N LEU A 43 -43.97 8.22 13.47
CA LEU A 43 -42.91 8.87 12.71
C LEU A 43 -41.60 8.93 13.48
N GLU A 44 -41.63 9.26 14.77
CA GLU A 44 -40.43 9.27 15.63
C GLU A 44 -39.79 7.88 15.74
N GLU A 45 -40.61 6.83 15.78
CA GLU A 45 -40.13 5.44 15.84
C GLU A 45 -39.51 5.00 14.52
N GLN A 46 -40.16 5.29 13.39
CA GLN A 46 -39.59 5.06 12.05
C GLN A 46 -38.26 5.80 11.86
N LEU A 47 -38.16 7.04 12.36
CA LEU A 47 -36.95 7.84 12.25
C LEU A 47 -35.80 7.27 13.10
N LYS A 48 -36.09 6.70 14.27
CA LYS A 48 -35.12 5.95 15.08
C LYS A 48 -34.62 4.71 14.35
N GLU A 49 -35.51 3.95 13.72
CA GLU A 49 -35.15 2.74 12.99
C GLU A 49 -34.28 3.05 11.76
N LEU A 50 -34.63 4.08 10.99
CA LEU A 50 -33.85 4.58 9.87
C LEU A 50 -32.45 5.04 10.30
N LYS A 51 -32.34 5.74 11.43
CA LYS A 51 -31.03 6.14 12.00
C LYS A 51 -30.17 4.93 12.35
N LYS A 52 -30.74 3.88 12.93
CA LYS A 52 -30.02 2.62 13.21
C LYS A 52 -29.53 1.96 11.92
N LYS A 53 -30.40 1.80 10.92
CA LYS A 53 -30.05 1.22 9.60
C LYS A 53 -28.96 2.04 8.89
N SER A 54 -29.03 3.36 8.97
CA SER A 54 -28.02 4.28 8.44
C SER A 54 -26.66 4.10 9.12
N ALA A 55 -26.63 4.02 10.45
CA ALA A 55 -25.41 3.80 11.22
C ALA A 55 -24.75 2.45 10.88
N GLU A 56 -25.54 1.41 10.65
CA GLU A 56 -25.05 0.09 10.25
C GLU A 56 -24.46 0.09 8.84
N LYS A 57 -25.13 0.74 7.88
CA LYS A 57 -24.58 0.96 6.53
C LYS A 57 -23.26 1.74 6.57
N ALA A 58 -23.15 2.75 7.41
CA ALA A 58 -21.91 3.52 7.58
C ALA A 58 -20.76 2.67 8.11
N LYS A 59 -21.03 1.74 9.05
CA LYS A 59 -20.02 0.78 9.53
C LYS A 59 -19.53 -0.12 8.39
N ILE A 60 -20.44 -0.73 7.63
CA ILE A 60 -20.10 -1.60 6.49
C ILE A 60 -19.26 -0.83 5.47
N MET A 61 -19.65 0.41 5.15
CA MET A 61 -18.92 1.23 4.19
C MET A 61 -17.52 1.59 4.68
N LYS A 62 -17.33 1.84 5.98
CA LYS A 62 -16.01 2.04 6.58
C LYS A 62 -15.11 0.82 6.41
N PHE A 63 -15.63 -0.38 6.68
CA PHE A 63 -14.88 -1.63 6.46
C PHE A 63 -14.47 -1.82 5.01
N ALA A 64 -15.37 -1.54 4.06
CA ALA A 64 -15.07 -1.63 2.63
C ALA A 64 -13.94 -0.66 2.22
N ILE A 65 -14.00 0.59 2.67
CA ILE A 65 -12.98 1.61 2.39
C ILE A 65 -11.62 1.18 2.96
N ASP A 66 -11.58 0.68 4.19
CA ASP A 66 -10.34 0.23 4.81
C ASP A 66 -9.76 -1.01 4.11
N GLY A 67 -10.62 -1.93 3.65
CA GLY A 67 -10.24 -3.05 2.80
C GLY A 67 -9.58 -2.60 1.49
N ILE A 68 -10.18 -1.64 0.79
CA ILE A 68 -9.64 -1.06 -0.45
C ILE A 68 -8.28 -0.39 -0.19
N LYS A 69 -8.16 0.40 0.89
CA LYS A 69 -6.88 1.03 1.27
C LYS A 69 -5.79 -0.02 1.52
N LYS A 70 -6.11 -1.09 2.24
CA LYS A 70 -5.16 -2.19 2.51
C LYS A 70 -4.74 -2.90 1.22
N MET A 71 -5.66 -3.12 0.29
CA MET A 71 -5.37 -3.73 -1.01
C MET A 71 -4.46 -2.84 -1.87
N LYS A 72 -4.73 -1.52 -1.93
CA LYS A 72 -3.87 -0.56 -2.64
C LYS A 72 -2.43 -0.57 -2.12
N ARG A 73 -2.24 -0.63 -0.79
CA ARG A 73 -0.91 -0.74 -0.16
C ARG A 73 -0.18 -2.03 -0.60
N ARG A 74 -0.87 -3.18 -0.60
CA ARG A 74 -0.31 -4.47 -1.06
C ARG A 74 0.11 -4.41 -2.53
N ASN A 75 -0.73 -3.85 -3.40
CA ASN A 75 -0.44 -3.73 -4.83
C ASN A 75 0.77 -2.82 -5.09
N ALA A 76 0.92 -1.73 -4.35
CA ALA A 76 2.11 -0.88 -4.43
C ALA A 76 3.40 -1.64 -4.05
N THR A 77 3.36 -2.45 -3.00
CA THR A 77 4.50 -3.30 -2.58
C THR A 77 4.84 -4.35 -3.64
N ILE A 78 3.84 -5.02 -4.22
CA ILE A 78 4.04 -6.00 -5.30
C ILE A 78 4.68 -5.33 -6.51
N LYS A 79 4.19 -4.15 -6.92
CA LYS A 79 4.75 -3.39 -8.03
C LYS A 79 6.22 -3.04 -7.80
N ARG A 80 6.59 -2.62 -6.58
CA ARG A 80 7.99 -2.35 -6.21
C ARG A 80 8.87 -3.61 -6.28
N ARG A 81 8.40 -4.73 -5.73
CA ARG A 81 9.12 -6.02 -5.80
C ARG A 81 9.35 -6.47 -7.24
N ASN A 82 8.33 -6.38 -8.09
CA ASN A 82 8.44 -6.74 -9.50
C ASN A 82 9.44 -5.83 -10.24
N LYS A 83 9.47 -4.54 -9.92
CA LYS A 83 10.47 -3.61 -10.47
C LYS A 83 11.89 -4.02 -10.06
N ILE A 84 12.12 -4.25 -8.76
CA ILE A 84 13.42 -4.70 -8.23
C ILE A 84 13.84 -6.03 -8.86
N ALA A 85 12.92 -7.00 -8.96
CA ALA A 85 13.22 -8.30 -9.56
C ALA A 85 13.59 -8.16 -11.05
N LYS A 86 12.93 -7.26 -11.79
CA LYS A 86 13.27 -6.96 -13.18
C LYS A 86 14.66 -6.32 -13.30
N GLU A 87 14.99 -5.37 -12.42
CA GLU A 87 16.31 -4.74 -12.37
C GLU A 87 17.39 -5.74 -11.97
N MET A 88 17.16 -6.59 -10.97
CA MET A 88 18.09 -7.66 -10.58
C MET A 88 18.33 -8.66 -11.70
N LYS A 89 17.28 -9.08 -12.43
CA LYS A 89 17.45 -9.94 -13.61
C LYS A 89 18.33 -9.29 -14.67
N LYS A 90 18.18 -7.98 -14.89
CA LYS A 90 19.02 -7.22 -15.81
C LYS A 90 20.47 -7.13 -15.32
N VAL A 91 20.69 -6.88 -14.03
CA VAL A 91 22.05 -6.90 -13.45
C VAL A 91 22.67 -8.28 -13.61
N ILE A 92 21.92 -9.36 -13.36
CA ILE A 92 22.42 -10.73 -13.55
C ILE A 92 22.69 -11.05 -15.03
N SER A 93 21.91 -10.51 -15.98
CA SER A 93 22.19 -10.72 -17.41
C SER A 93 23.38 -9.91 -17.90
N ASP A 94 23.53 -8.67 -17.41
CA ASP A 94 24.59 -7.74 -17.81
C ASP A 94 25.92 -8.10 -17.13
N THR A 95 25.85 -8.56 -15.89
CA THR A 95 26.97 -9.21 -15.22
C THR A 95 27.07 -10.60 -15.82
N LYS A 96 27.94 -10.78 -16.81
CA LYS A 96 28.42 -12.12 -17.20
C LYS A 96 29.13 -12.71 -15.98
N LEU A 97 28.37 -13.16 -14.97
CA LEU A 97 28.83 -14.02 -13.89
C LEU A 97 29.16 -15.34 -14.58
N ASN A 98 30.34 -15.38 -15.16
CA ASN A 98 30.89 -16.60 -15.68
C ASN A 98 31.00 -17.51 -14.46
N TYR A 99 30.35 -18.67 -14.49
CA TYR A 99 30.48 -19.68 -13.44
C TYR A 99 31.96 -19.91 -13.10
N PHE A 100 32.83 -19.79 -14.10
CA PHE A 100 34.28 -19.79 -13.97
C PHE A 100 34.81 -18.79 -12.91
N ASP A 101 34.32 -17.55 -12.88
CA ASP A 101 34.75 -16.53 -11.92
C ASP A 101 34.25 -16.81 -10.50
N ALA A 102 33.18 -17.59 -10.34
CA ALA A 102 32.67 -18.01 -9.03
C ALA A 102 33.43 -19.21 -8.45
N VAL A 103 34.00 -20.07 -9.30
CA VAL A 103 34.64 -21.33 -8.88
C VAL A 103 36.17 -21.34 -9.03
N CYS A 104 36.75 -20.25 -9.54
CA CYS A 104 38.20 -20.11 -9.73
C CYS A 104 38.80 -19.01 -8.88
N CYS A 105 40.05 -19.21 -8.48
CA CYS A 105 40.80 -18.18 -7.77
C CYS A 105 41.04 -16.97 -8.68
N PRO A 106 40.74 -15.73 -8.25
CA PRO A 106 40.88 -14.53 -9.07
C PRO A 106 42.35 -14.20 -9.42
N VAL A 107 43.31 -14.75 -8.69
CA VAL A 107 44.75 -14.51 -8.89
C VAL A 107 45.38 -15.51 -9.85
N CYS A 108 45.17 -16.82 -9.64
CA CYS A 108 45.77 -17.83 -10.51
C CYS A 108 44.83 -18.34 -11.62
N ARG A 109 43.55 -17.93 -11.61
CA ARG A 109 42.48 -18.36 -12.55
C ARG A 109 42.25 -19.88 -12.57
N LYS A 110 42.64 -20.59 -11.52
CA LYS A 110 42.45 -22.05 -11.41
C LYS A 110 41.33 -22.38 -10.44
N THR A 111 40.58 -23.44 -10.75
CA THR A 111 39.48 -23.97 -9.92
C THR A 111 39.97 -24.29 -8.52
N TYR A 112 39.13 -24.00 -7.52
CA TYR A 112 39.38 -24.43 -6.16
C TYR A 112 39.30 -25.96 -6.05
N THR A 113 40.16 -26.55 -5.22
CA THR A 113 40.20 -28.00 -4.94
C THR A 113 40.44 -28.21 -3.45
N GLU A 114 39.91 -29.29 -2.87
CA GLU A 114 40.17 -29.61 -1.45
C GLU A 114 41.68 -29.72 -1.17
N ASN A 115 42.43 -30.30 -2.11
CA ASN A 115 43.87 -30.51 -1.97
C ASN A 115 44.67 -29.36 -2.56
N GLY A 116 45.18 -28.49 -1.69
CA GLY A 116 46.18 -27.47 -2.01
C GLY A 116 45.66 -26.24 -2.78
N ARG A 117 44.37 -26.15 -3.10
CA ARG A 117 43.72 -24.92 -3.58
C ARG A 117 42.40 -24.67 -2.87
N ALA A 118 42.34 -24.98 -1.58
CA ALA A 118 41.16 -24.69 -0.78
C ALA A 118 40.87 -23.17 -0.81
N PRO A 119 39.59 -22.76 -0.93
CA PRO A 119 39.23 -21.35 -0.91
C PRO A 119 39.44 -20.79 0.51
N LYS A 120 40.21 -19.71 0.62
CA LYS A 120 40.50 -18.98 1.87
C LYS A 120 39.99 -17.55 1.76
N VAL A 121 39.28 -17.07 2.77
CA VAL A 121 38.84 -15.69 2.91
C VAL A 121 39.97 -14.86 3.53
N ILE A 122 40.35 -13.78 2.84
CA ILE A 122 41.36 -12.83 3.32
C ILE A 122 40.71 -11.69 4.11
N SER A 123 41.51 -10.86 4.79
CA SER A 123 41.05 -9.81 5.73
C SER A 123 40.11 -8.75 5.12
N CYS A 124 40.12 -8.58 3.79
CA CYS A 124 39.17 -7.70 3.10
C CYS A 124 37.83 -8.36 2.74
N GLY A 125 37.69 -9.67 2.92
CA GLY A 125 36.49 -10.42 2.56
C GLY A 125 36.55 -11.11 1.20
N ASP A 126 37.56 -10.80 0.37
CA ASP A 126 37.77 -11.52 -0.88
C ASP A 126 38.19 -12.98 -0.64
N THR A 127 37.99 -13.85 -1.64
CA THR A 127 38.38 -15.26 -1.56
C THR A 127 39.49 -15.62 -2.56
N MET A 128 40.54 -16.30 -2.07
CA MET A 128 41.69 -16.73 -2.86
C MET A 128 42.06 -18.19 -2.53
N CYS A 129 42.75 -18.89 -3.43
CA CYS A 129 43.18 -20.26 -3.10
C CYS A 129 44.34 -20.23 -2.11
N GLU A 130 44.45 -21.26 -1.29
CA GLU A 130 45.49 -21.39 -0.27
C GLU A 130 46.92 -21.18 -0.81
N LYS A 131 47.23 -21.74 -1.99
CA LYS A 131 48.52 -21.52 -2.67
C LYS A 131 48.78 -20.05 -2.98
N CYS A 132 47.78 -19.32 -3.44
CA CYS A 132 47.93 -17.89 -3.70
C CYS A 132 48.10 -17.10 -2.40
N VAL A 133 47.34 -17.42 -1.35
CA VAL A 133 47.51 -16.76 -0.04
C VAL A 133 48.94 -16.96 0.51
N LYS A 134 49.47 -18.19 0.44
CA LYS A 134 50.84 -18.52 0.91
C LYS A 134 51.96 -17.87 0.07
N SER A 135 51.70 -17.53 -1.19
CA SER A 135 52.69 -16.94 -2.10
C SER A 135 52.65 -15.40 -2.15
N ILE A 136 51.73 -14.77 -1.43
CA ILE A 136 51.66 -13.32 -1.32
C ILE A 136 52.87 -12.82 -0.53
N LYS A 137 53.84 -12.26 -1.26
CA LYS A 137 55.01 -11.56 -0.69
C LYS A 137 54.70 -10.12 -0.30
N ARG A 138 53.65 -9.53 -0.89
CA ARG A 138 53.26 -8.13 -0.66
C ARG A 138 52.28 -8.05 0.50
N ALA A 139 52.43 -7.06 1.36
CA ALA A 139 51.53 -6.90 2.50
C ALA A 139 50.09 -6.56 2.12
N ARG A 140 49.67 -6.44 0.84
CA ARG A 140 48.34 -5.95 0.41
C ARG A 140 47.58 -6.94 -0.47
N CYS A 141 46.25 -6.82 -0.46
CA CYS A 141 45.36 -7.62 -1.29
C CYS A 141 45.57 -7.40 -2.80
N PRO A 142 45.77 -8.45 -3.62
CA PRO A 142 45.92 -8.32 -5.06
C PRO A 142 44.61 -8.03 -5.81
N ILE A 143 43.45 -8.09 -5.13
CA ILE A 143 42.12 -7.87 -5.71
C ILE A 143 41.69 -6.42 -5.47
N CYS A 144 41.60 -6.00 -4.21
CA CYS A 144 41.13 -4.66 -3.84
C CYS A 144 42.25 -3.64 -3.57
N SER A 145 43.51 -4.07 -3.39
CA SER A 145 44.68 -3.20 -3.10
C SER A 145 44.62 -2.33 -1.83
N GLU A 146 43.51 -2.34 -1.09
CA GLU A 146 43.28 -1.45 0.06
C GLU A 146 43.82 -2.00 1.38
N LYS A 147 43.55 -3.28 1.70
CA LYS A 147 43.86 -3.83 3.02
C LYS A 147 45.12 -4.67 3.03
N LYS A 148 45.81 -4.62 4.19
CA LYS A 148 46.94 -5.51 4.43
C LYS A 148 46.48 -6.95 4.66
N ILE A 149 47.14 -7.92 4.03
CA ILE A 149 46.88 -9.34 4.24
C ILE A 149 47.75 -9.86 5.37
N ASN A 150 47.11 -10.48 6.36
CA ASN A 150 47.78 -11.37 7.30
C ASN A 150 47.50 -12.81 6.87
N THR A 151 48.50 -13.46 6.27
CA THR A 151 48.39 -14.82 5.72
C THR A 151 48.04 -15.86 6.79
N ASN A 152 48.41 -15.61 8.05
CA ASN A 152 48.14 -16.52 9.17
C ASN A 152 46.70 -16.38 9.71
N ALA A 153 46.02 -15.27 9.40
CA ALA A 153 44.65 -15.00 9.84
C ALA A 153 43.58 -15.39 8.81
N CYS A 154 44.00 -15.92 7.65
CA CYS A 154 43.09 -16.27 6.56
C CYS A 154 42.35 -17.59 6.89
N LYS A 155 41.02 -17.53 6.93
CA LYS A 155 40.16 -18.68 7.27
C LYS A 155 39.64 -19.38 6.01
N GLU A 156 39.21 -20.62 6.12
CA GLU A 156 38.54 -21.30 5.02
C GLU A 156 37.19 -20.68 4.71
N ASN A 157 36.89 -20.56 3.42
CA ASN A 157 35.55 -20.22 2.98
C ASN A 157 34.69 -21.49 2.97
N ILE A 158 34.08 -21.79 4.12
CA ILE A 158 33.26 -23.00 4.31
C ILE A 158 32.10 -23.02 3.31
N THR A 159 31.49 -21.87 3.04
CA THR A 159 30.39 -21.75 2.07
C THR A 159 30.83 -22.15 0.66
N MET A 160 32.00 -21.68 0.19
CA MET A 160 32.52 -22.12 -1.09
C MET A 160 32.92 -23.59 -1.09
N LYS A 161 33.42 -24.11 0.04
CA LYS A 161 33.74 -25.53 0.16
C LYS A 161 32.48 -26.40 -0.04
N GLN A 162 31.37 -26.05 0.61
CA GLN A 162 30.08 -26.77 0.49
C GLN A 162 29.43 -26.67 -0.90
N ILE A 163 29.75 -25.65 -1.69
CA ILE A 163 29.20 -25.45 -3.03
C ILE A 163 30.03 -26.21 -4.09
N LEU A 164 31.34 -26.37 -3.85
CA LEU A 164 32.29 -26.92 -4.82
C LEU A 164 32.64 -28.39 -4.60
N PHE A 165 32.46 -28.91 -3.38
CA PHE A 165 32.73 -30.28 -2.95
C PHE A 165 31.54 -30.81 -2.15
#